data_AF-A0A5C3ECI7-F1
#
_entry.id   AF-A0A5C3ECI7-F1
#
_cell.length_a   1.000
_cell.length_b   1.000
_cell.length_c   1.000
_cell.angle_alpha   90.00
_cell.angle_beta   90.00
_cell.angle_gamma   90.00
#
_symmetry.space_group_name_H-M   'P 1'
#
loop_
_entity.id
_entity.type
_entity.pdbx_description
1 polymer ?
#
loop_
_entity_poly.entity_id
_entity_poly.type
_entity_poly.pdbx_seq_one_letter_code
_entity_poly.pdbx_strand_id
1 'polypeptide(L)'
;MRSIRPGSSLPTFLAQHPIRKRTINTTRVLPHQHILYLGNVLGYTSVDRLSKLPRAWLDSVGVSTDVDHGLRWTGASGGPGHALLSYTLLDAPLDPSWRMPRVSSEEVATTSSSGQNAAREGEIGRKEEGAEEEQATVLEDQAGKRATSAQPSKVFALGRNTHAQLGLGFSSQEATRGMVTGVMEGKGGVQIISAGNGFSHVVTSTPASPFESEAEQSKVYGFGNDTLGQLGASPSNITAESASEDPYDVSTRQCGSDAPQLRLLPLPKRISIQPQGDEFDSEAGWKVVSISSGLDHSLMLLERTVNSYRIQQVVSTGLNTDGQLGLTPPSKADAVPMLPLLSRTFQPVPGLPDIPMAEGVTSAGLAGVICGADTSYALTTEGDLWVWGNSEYGQSFAGIHDRIASPVFVTNPLPDAYTSNRISFDPRSPPRIHKLVAGGSFAAILDTSGRVWVVGYGPRGGSDPTPLASPEEWAQLSLVSGFPPNPDTVVENLFCGLEYLVAVTRSAKENNKVQVWIWGISPRSISTLPVPNPTQVPFTLPKTPRQKWLDENPRLKEDLVHKNEVEEEKEPKVSVTAAACTRDHLLVVIDDGMGKDVWAECVAPPKGKGTDVTI
;
A
#
# COMPACT_ATOMS: atom_id res chain seq x y z
N MET A 1 -94.92 -31.61 -34.13
CA MET A 1 -94.28 -30.28 -34.30
C MET A 1 -93.73 -29.83 -32.95
N ARG A 2 -92.58 -29.15 -32.98
CA ARG A 2 -91.63 -28.96 -31.87
C ARG A 2 -92.20 -28.27 -30.62
N SER A 3 -91.62 -28.67 -29.48
CA SER A 3 -92.02 -28.47 -28.08
C SER A 3 -91.61 -27.13 -27.46
N ILE A 4 -92.35 -26.75 -26.42
CA ILE A 4 -92.31 -25.54 -25.58
C ILE A 4 -91.58 -25.85 -24.24
N ARG A 5 -90.62 -24.97 -23.81
CA ARG A 5 -90.04 -24.64 -22.45
C ARG A 5 -89.84 -25.78 -21.39
N PRO A 6 -89.33 -25.59 -20.13
CA PRO A 6 -88.48 -24.58 -19.43
C PRO A 6 -87.29 -25.20 -18.61
N GLY A 7 -86.53 -24.39 -17.84
CA GLY A 7 -86.11 -24.76 -16.46
C GLY A 7 -84.61 -24.92 -16.07
N SER A 8 -84.13 -23.95 -15.26
CA SER A 8 -83.23 -24.04 -14.07
C SER A 8 -81.82 -24.68 -14.08
N SER A 9 -80.87 -23.93 -13.48
CA SER A 9 -79.90 -24.30 -12.42
C SER A 9 -78.41 -23.99 -12.72
N LEU A 10 -77.79 -23.20 -11.82
CA LEU A 10 -76.36 -22.86 -11.67
C LEU A 10 -75.47 -24.13 -11.49
N PRO A 11 -74.15 -24.11 -11.81
CA PRO A 11 -73.15 -23.75 -10.77
C PRO A 11 -71.81 -23.13 -11.24
N THR A 12 -71.23 -22.39 -10.28
CA THR A 12 -69.81 -22.19 -9.92
C THR A 12 -68.72 -22.90 -10.74
N PHE A 13 -67.77 -22.13 -11.26
CA PHE A 13 -66.38 -22.59 -11.46
C PHE A 13 -65.39 -21.54 -10.94
N LEU A 14 -64.75 -21.88 -9.83
CA LEU A 14 -63.54 -21.26 -9.31
C LEU A 14 -62.39 -21.58 -10.28
N ALA A 15 -61.87 -20.57 -10.97
CA ALA A 15 -60.64 -20.69 -11.74
C ALA A 15 -59.44 -20.72 -10.78
N GLN A 16 -58.71 -21.83 -10.77
CA GLN A 16 -57.49 -22.01 -10.00
C GLN A 16 -56.38 -21.08 -10.52
N HIS A 17 -55.80 -20.28 -9.63
CA HIS A 17 -54.56 -19.54 -9.92
C HIS A 17 -53.39 -20.53 -10.07
N PRO A 18 -52.54 -20.43 -11.10
CA PRO A 18 -51.32 -21.20 -11.18
C PRO A 18 -50.32 -20.68 -10.14
N ILE A 19 -49.89 -21.58 -9.27
CA ILE A 19 -48.83 -21.38 -8.28
C ILE A 19 -47.56 -20.94 -9.01
N ARG A 20 -47.14 -19.68 -8.81
CA ARG A 20 -45.83 -19.17 -9.23
C ARG A 20 -44.75 -20.04 -8.56
N LYS A 21 -44.05 -20.86 -9.34
CA LYS A 21 -42.83 -21.55 -8.89
C LYS A 21 -41.88 -20.48 -8.37
N ARG A 22 -41.61 -20.51 -7.06
CA ARG A 22 -40.51 -19.76 -6.45
C ARG A 22 -39.21 -20.29 -7.04
N THR A 23 -38.61 -19.54 -7.95
CA THR A 23 -37.20 -19.70 -8.30
C THR A 23 -36.38 -19.32 -7.07
N ILE A 24 -35.67 -20.30 -6.51
CA ILE A 24 -34.67 -20.06 -5.47
C ILE A 24 -33.48 -19.45 -6.19
N ASN A 25 -33.29 -18.14 -6.06
CA ASN A 25 -32.07 -17.48 -6.51
C ASN A 25 -30.91 -18.02 -5.66
N THR A 26 -29.96 -18.67 -6.31
CA THR A 26 -28.70 -19.09 -5.71
C THR A 26 -27.96 -17.85 -5.22
N THR A 27 -27.63 -17.81 -3.93
CA THR A 27 -26.87 -16.73 -3.28
C THR A 27 -25.53 -16.52 -3.98
N ARG A 28 -25.38 -15.42 -4.74
CA ARG A 28 -24.10 -15.05 -5.34
C ARG A 28 -23.02 -14.92 -4.24
N VAL A 29 -21.87 -15.55 -4.45
CA VAL A 29 -20.69 -15.41 -3.60
C VAL A 29 -20.12 -14.01 -3.81
N LEU A 30 -19.78 -13.32 -2.73
CA LEU A 30 -19.12 -12.01 -2.76
C LEU A 30 -17.73 -12.16 -2.13
N PRO A 31 -16.66 -11.66 -2.77
CA PRO A 31 -15.33 -11.66 -2.19
C PRO A 31 -15.27 -10.61 -1.12
N HIS A 32 -14.27 -10.74 -0.28
CA HIS A 32 -13.87 -9.65 0.55
C HIS A 32 -12.37 -9.42 0.64
N GLN A 33 -12.01 -8.15 0.60
CA GLN A 33 -10.72 -7.67 1.06
C GLN A 33 -10.72 -7.56 2.58
N HIS A 34 -9.63 -7.98 3.19
CA HIS A 34 -9.41 -7.95 4.62
C HIS A 34 -8.12 -7.20 4.91
N ILE A 35 -8.15 -6.34 5.93
CA ILE A 35 -6.92 -5.81 6.51
C ILE A 35 -6.61 -6.64 7.75
N LEU A 36 -5.41 -7.21 7.77
CA LEU A 36 -4.86 -7.85 8.94
C LEU A 36 -3.69 -7.03 9.50
N TYR A 37 -3.46 -7.11 10.80
CA TYR A 37 -2.37 -6.47 11.50
C TYR A 37 -1.61 -7.44 12.40
N LEU A 38 -0.32 -7.16 12.58
CA LEU A 38 0.60 -7.83 13.50
C LEU A 38 1.39 -6.73 14.23
N GLY A 39 1.63 -6.88 15.53
CA GLY A 39 2.25 -5.87 16.40
C GLY A 39 1.23 -5.05 17.18
N ASN A 40 1.63 -3.87 17.63
CA ASN A 40 0.79 -2.95 18.41
C ASN A 40 0.23 -1.85 17.51
N VAL A 41 -1.09 -1.82 17.39
CA VAL A 41 -1.82 -0.76 16.69
C VAL A 41 -2.75 -0.07 17.68
N LEU A 42 -2.46 1.20 17.99
CA LEU A 42 -3.29 2.05 18.87
C LEU A 42 -3.55 1.43 20.26
N GLY A 43 -2.57 0.75 20.82
CA GLY A 43 -2.67 0.06 22.12
C GLY A 43 -3.12 -1.40 22.02
N TYR A 44 -3.62 -1.85 20.87
CA TYR A 44 -4.08 -3.22 20.66
C TYR A 44 -2.95 -4.08 20.10
N THR A 45 -2.57 -5.12 20.84
CA THR A 45 -1.46 -5.99 20.50
C THR A 45 -1.91 -7.28 19.81
N SER A 46 -1.19 -7.68 18.77
CA SER A 46 -1.31 -8.99 18.12
C SER A 46 0.09 -9.54 17.88
N VAL A 47 0.53 -10.49 18.71
CA VAL A 47 1.94 -10.92 18.77
C VAL A 47 2.17 -12.18 17.94
N ASP A 48 1.29 -13.19 18.07
CA ASP A 48 1.55 -14.54 17.53
C ASP A 48 0.86 -14.81 16.18
N ARG A 49 0.00 -13.91 15.72
CA ARG A 49 -0.82 -14.08 14.51
C ARG A 49 -1.20 -12.76 13.88
N LEU A 50 -1.53 -12.78 12.60
CA LEU A 50 -2.21 -11.67 11.95
C LEU A 50 -3.69 -11.64 12.41
N SER A 51 -4.07 -10.54 13.05
CA SER A 51 -5.42 -10.27 13.56
C SER A 51 -6.14 -9.28 12.65
N LYS A 52 -7.47 -9.28 12.65
CA LYS A 52 -8.23 -8.40 11.77
C LYS A 52 -8.24 -6.95 12.27
N LEU A 53 -8.14 -6.01 11.34
CA LEU A 53 -8.44 -4.61 11.61
C LEU A 53 -9.93 -4.47 11.95
N PRO A 54 -10.30 -3.87 13.10
CA PRO A 54 -11.70 -3.76 13.51
C PRO A 54 -12.42 -2.61 12.81
N ARG A 55 -13.71 -2.82 12.50
CA ARG A 55 -14.60 -1.79 11.94
C ARG A 55 -14.72 -0.56 12.79
N ALA A 56 -14.80 -0.74 14.11
CA ALA A 56 -14.89 0.35 15.06
C ALA A 56 -13.80 1.42 14.86
N TRP A 57 -12.61 1.05 14.33
CA TRP A 57 -11.56 2.02 14.05
C TRP A 57 -11.87 2.92 12.86
N LEU A 58 -12.49 2.37 11.81
CA LEU A 58 -12.96 3.13 10.66
C LEU A 58 -14.21 3.96 11.02
N ASP A 59 -15.14 3.36 11.77
CA ASP A 59 -16.35 4.06 12.22
C ASP A 59 -16.02 5.27 13.09
N SER A 60 -15.04 5.15 13.99
CA SER A 60 -14.64 6.25 14.87
C SER A 60 -14.06 7.48 14.15
N VAL A 61 -13.70 7.34 12.88
CA VAL A 61 -13.16 8.43 12.06
C VAL A 61 -14.13 8.84 10.94
N GLY A 62 -15.39 8.43 11.03
CA GLY A 62 -16.46 8.85 10.10
C GLY A 62 -16.52 8.07 8.79
N VAL A 63 -15.91 6.89 8.72
CA VAL A 63 -15.86 6.06 7.49
C VAL A 63 -17.02 5.06 7.42
N SER A 64 -17.95 5.08 8.38
CA SER A 64 -19.09 4.15 8.44
C SER A 64 -19.96 4.13 7.19
N THR A 65 -20.21 5.30 6.60
CA THR A 65 -21.03 5.40 5.38
C THR A 65 -20.32 4.82 4.16
N ASP A 66 -19.01 5.01 4.07
CA ASP A 66 -18.17 4.48 3.00
C ASP A 66 -18.09 2.95 3.09
N VAL A 67 -17.94 2.44 4.31
CA VAL A 67 -18.01 1.01 4.62
C VAL A 67 -19.37 0.42 4.24
N ASP A 68 -20.47 1.08 4.63
CA ASP A 68 -21.83 0.63 4.31
C ASP A 68 -22.14 0.69 2.80
N HIS A 69 -21.53 1.63 2.09
CA HIS A 69 -21.58 1.71 0.63
C HIS A 69 -20.74 0.61 -0.03
N GLY A 70 -19.66 0.19 0.63
CA GLY A 70 -18.66 -0.75 0.15
C GLY A 70 -17.41 -0.03 -0.35
N LEU A 71 -16.26 -0.51 0.13
CA LEU A 71 -14.95 0.04 -0.19
C LEU A 71 -14.00 -1.04 -0.73
N ARG A 72 -13.05 -0.59 -1.56
CA ARG A 72 -11.95 -1.37 -2.11
C ARG A 72 -10.63 -0.70 -1.74
N TRP A 73 -9.77 -1.41 -1.02
CA TRP A 73 -8.41 -0.97 -0.73
C TRP A 73 -7.56 -1.02 -2.00
N THR A 74 -6.91 0.11 -2.28
CA THR A 74 -6.10 0.32 -3.48
C THR A 74 -4.60 0.28 -3.19
N GLY A 75 -4.19 0.51 -1.94
CA GLY A 75 -2.79 0.49 -1.56
C GLY A 75 -2.54 0.60 -0.06
N ALA A 76 -1.33 0.23 0.33
CA ALA A 76 -0.81 0.38 1.69
C ALA A 76 0.65 0.84 1.62
N SER A 77 1.03 1.78 2.48
CA SER A 77 2.41 2.25 2.61
C SER A 77 2.76 2.45 4.08
N GLY A 78 3.93 1.98 4.50
CA GLY A 78 4.39 2.07 5.88
C GLY A 78 5.73 2.80 5.96
N GLY A 79 5.78 3.80 6.83
CA GLY A 79 7.02 4.42 7.26
C GLY A 79 7.44 3.89 8.64
N PRO A 80 8.55 4.39 9.22
CA PRO A 80 9.03 3.92 10.51
C PRO A 80 8.01 4.07 11.65
N GLY A 81 7.18 5.12 11.63
CA GLY A 81 6.26 5.46 12.72
C GLY A 81 4.77 5.41 12.39
N HIS A 82 4.37 5.28 11.13
CA HIS A 82 2.96 5.36 10.71
C HIS A 82 2.69 4.58 9.43
N ALA A 83 1.42 4.31 9.17
CA ALA A 83 0.93 3.65 7.98
C ALA A 83 -0.18 4.47 7.32
N LEU A 84 -0.23 4.40 5.99
CA LEU A 84 -1.27 4.95 5.14
C LEU A 84 -1.95 3.81 4.37
N LEU A 85 -3.27 3.89 4.25
CA LEU A 85 -4.09 2.98 3.50
C LEU A 85 -5.00 3.77 2.57
N SER A 86 -4.95 3.52 1.27
CA SER A 86 -5.85 4.15 0.30
C SER A 86 -6.98 3.22 -0.07
N TYR A 87 -8.17 3.77 -0.26
CA TYR A 87 -9.33 3.03 -0.77
C TYR A 87 -10.18 3.89 -1.71
N THR A 88 -10.98 3.22 -2.53
CA THR A 88 -12.03 3.81 -3.36
C THR A 88 -13.38 3.16 -3.06
N LEU A 89 -14.47 3.88 -3.31
CA LEU A 89 -15.82 3.31 -3.18
C LEU A 89 -16.18 2.47 -4.40
N LEU A 90 -17.10 1.54 -4.19
CA LEU A 90 -17.66 0.73 -5.28
C LEU A 90 -18.60 1.57 -6.16
N ASP A 91 -18.66 1.22 -7.45
CA ASP A 91 -19.55 1.92 -8.39
C ASP A 91 -21.03 1.78 -8.01
N ALA A 92 -21.39 0.61 -7.46
CA ALA A 92 -22.73 0.34 -6.96
C ALA A 92 -22.68 0.09 -5.44
N PRO A 93 -23.61 0.68 -4.66
CA PRO A 93 -23.68 0.46 -3.23
C PRO A 93 -23.97 -1.00 -2.90
N LEU A 94 -23.53 -1.44 -1.72
CA LEU A 94 -23.89 -2.75 -1.18
C LEU A 94 -25.41 -2.85 -0.98
N ASP A 95 -25.96 -4.04 -1.29
CA ASP A 95 -27.36 -4.31 -1.01
C ASP A 95 -27.59 -4.26 0.52
N PRO A 96 -28.64 -3.55 1.00
CA PRO A 96 -28.89 -3.32 2.42
C PRO A 96 -28.97 -4.59 3.27
N SER A 97 -29.35 -5.73 2.68
CA SER A 97 -29.41 -7.02 3.36
C SER A 97 -28.03 -7.59 3.74
N TRP A 98 -26.95 -7.05 3.16
CA TRP A 98 -25.56 -7.43 3.41
C TRP A 98 -24.83 -6.49 4.37
N ARG A 99 -25.50 -5.42 4.84
CA ARG A 99 -24.92 -4.49 5.81
C ARG A 99 -24.78 -5.19 7.16
N MET A 100 -23.57 -5.16 7.71
CA MET A 100 -23.35 -5.63 9.09
C MET A 100 -24.00 -4.65 10.08
N PRO A 101 -24.55 -5.13 11.21
CA PRO A 101 -25.13 -4.25 12.22
C PRO A 101 -24.11 -3.25 12.75
N ARG A 102 -24.49 -1.97 12.81
CA ARG A 102 -23.69 -0.94 13.49
C ARG A 102 -23.72 -1.22 14.99
N VAL A 103 -22.56 -1.40 15.60
CA VAL A 103 -22.41 -1.44 17.07
C VAL A 103 -21.83 -0.10 17.48
N SER A 104 -22.50 0.63 18.37
CA SER A 104 -22.00 1.93 18.80
C SER A 104 -20.71 1.79 19.60
N SER A 105 -19.83 2.79 19.55
CA SER A 105 -18.60 2.83 20.37
C SER A 105 -18.89 2.71 21.87
N GLU A 106 -20.09 3.10 22.32
CA GLU A 106 -20.54 2.97 23.71
C GLU A 106 -20.89 1.51 24.08
N GLU A 107 -21.47 0.72 23.16
CA GLU A 107 -21.76 -0.70 23.38
C GLU A 107 -20.49 -1.56 23.44
N VAL A 108 -19.41 -1.13 22.77
CA VAL A 108 -18.09 -1.79 22.85
C VAL A 108 -17.44 -1.57 24.23
N ALA A 109 -17.71 -0.44 24.90
CA ALA A 109 -17.20 -0.17 26.24
C ALA A 109 -17.97 -0.95 27.33
N THR A 110 -19.30 -1.02 27.21
CA THR A 110 -20.19 -1.62 28.24
C THR A 110 -20.22 -3.14 28.24
N THR A 111 -19.88 -3.80 27.13
CA THR A 111 -19.78 -5.27 27.07
C THR A 111 -18.56 -5.84 27.81
N SER A 112 -17.72 -4.99 28.40
CA SER A 112 -16.59 -5.39 29.26
C SER A 112 -16.93 -5.50 30.76
N SER A 113 -18.17 -5.21 31.16
CA SER A 113 -18.62 -5.41 32.54
C SER A 113 -20.02 -6.06 32.60
N SER A 114 -20.09 -7.19 33.31
CA SER A 114 -21.28 -7.95 33.71
C SER A 114 -21.89 -8.91 32.68
N GLY A 115 -21.81 -10.20 33.03
CA GLY A 115 -22.76 -11.20 32.57
C GLY A 115 -24.00 -11.21 33.46
N GLN A 116 -25.06 -11.76 32.87
CA GLN A 116 -26.34 -12.18 33.48
C GLN A 116 -27.35 -11.08 33.88
N ASN A 117 -28.57 -11.32 33.40
CA ASN A 117 -29.87 -10.73 33.74
C ASN A 117 -30.28 -9.44 33.01
N ALA A 118 -31.10 -9.60 31.97
CA ALA A 118 -32.50 -9.17 32.01
C ALA A 118 -33.23 -9.57 30.71
N ALA A 119 -34.27 -10.38 30.86
CA ALA A 119 -35.34 -10.50 29.90
C ALA A 119 -36.40 -9.41 30.18
N ARG A 120 -37.11 -9.01 29.12
CA ARG A 120 -38.39 -8.27 29.04
C ARG A 120 -38.37 -6.75 28.84
N GLU A 121 -39.22 -6.37 27.87
CA GLU A 121 -39.96 -5.12 27.66
C GLU A 121 -39.14 -3.91 27.13
N GLY A 122 -39.53 -3.20 26.06
CA GLY A 122 -40.77 -3.22 25.30
C GLY A 122 -40.65 -2.46 23.97
N GLU A 123 -41.63 -2.73 23.10
CA GLU A 123 -41.91 -2.03 21.84
C GLU A 123 -42.20 -0.55 22.09
N ILE A 124 -41.45 0.38 21.47
CA ILE A 124 -41.96 1.73 21.14
C ILE A 124 -41.32 2.25 19.85
N GLY A 125 -42.16 2.39 18.81
CA GLY A 125 -42.20 3.56 17.91
C GLY A 125 -41.08 3.77 16.89
N ARG A 126 -41.21 3.16 15.70
CA ARG A 126 -40.64 3.72 14.46
C ARG A 126 -41.42 4.99 14.08
N LYS A 127 -40.74 6.14 14.05
CA LYS A 127 -41.14 7.28 13.22
C LYS A 127 -40.28 7.28 11.96
N GLU A 128 -40.94 7.16 10.83
CA GLU A 128 -40.38 7.43 9.50
C GLU A 128 -40.24 8.94 9.35
N GLU A 129 -39.03 9.41 9.11
CA GLU A 129 -38.79 10.72 8.50
C GLU A 129 -38.15 10.46 7.13
N GLY A 130 -38.89 10.86 6.08
CA GLY A 130 -38.49 10.71 4.69
C GLY A 130 -37.34 11.63 4.33
N ALA A 131 -36.36 11.07 3.62
CA ALA A 131 -35.38 11.83 2.87
C ALA A 131 -35.63 11.52 1.39
N GLU A 132 -35.83 12.56 0.61
CA GLU A 132 -36.10 12.55 -0.82
C GLU A 132 -34.90 11.92 -1.58
N GLU A 133 -35.17 10.90 -2.40
CA GLU A 133 -34.22 10.32 -3.34
C GLU A 133 -34.04 11.27 -4.53
N GLU A 134 -32.90 11.97 -4.62
CA GLU A 134 -32.47 12.55 -5.89
C GLU A 134 -31.94 11.43 -6.81
N GLN A 135 -32.72 11.11 -7.84
CA GLN A 135 -32.35 10.19 -8.91
C GLN A 135 -31.24 10.81 -9.78
N ALA A 136 -29.99 10.37 -9.59
CA ALA A 136 -28.91 10.64 -10.54
C ALA A 136 -29.04 9.69 -11.76
N THR A 137 -29.37 10.27 -12.91
CA THR A 137 -29.45 9.59 -14.21
C THR A 137 -28.07 9.10 -14.66
N VAL A 138 -27.95 7.80 -14.90
CA VAL A 138 -26.77 7.14 -15.47
C VAL A 138 -26.77 7.32 -16.99
N LEU A 139 -25.73 7.96 -17.54
CA LEU A 139 -25.45 7.95 -18.98
C LEU A 139 -24.37 6.88 -19.24
N GLU A 140 -24.74 5.83 -19.98
CA GLU A 140 -23.81 4.80 -20.47
C GLU A 140 -23.04 5.32 -21.67
N ASP A 141 -21.70 5.31 -21.62
CA ASP A 141 -20.85 5.67 -22.76
C ASP A 141 -20.29 4.40 -23.44
N GLN A 142 -20.51 4.29 -24.75
CA GLN A 142 -20.15 3.13 -25.55
C GLN A 142 -18.70 3.22 -26.05
N ALA A 143 -17.74 2.88 -25.18
CA ALA A 143 -16.39 2.49 -25.60
C ALA A 143 -15.74 1.63 -24.51
N GLY A 144 -15.40 0.37 -24.83
CA GLY A 144 -14.94 -0.66 -23.90
C GLY A 144 -13.54 -0.47 -23.29
N LYS A 145 -13.27 0.67 -22.66
CA LYS A 145 -12.19 0.82 -21.67
C LYS A 145 -12.85 1.20 -20.34
N ARG A 146 -12.78 0.31 -19.33
CA ARG A 146 -13.30 0.58 -17.98
C ARG A 146 -12.61 1.82 -17.42
N ALA A 147 -13.33 2.94 -17.39
CA ALA A 147 -12.97 4.07 -16.56
C ALA A 147 -12.81 3.57 -15.11
N THR A 148 -11.71 3.93 -14.47
CA THR A 148 -11.58 3.85 -13.01
C THR A 148 -12.78 4.58 -12.41
N SER A 149 -13.45 3.95 -11.46
CA SER A 149 -14.70 4.42 -10.85
C SER A 149 -14.70 5.94 -10.65
N ALA A 150 -15.77 6.63 -11.07
CA ALA A 150 -15.96 8.07 -10.83
C ALA A 150 -16.15 8.41 -9.33
N GLN A 151 -15.81 7.47 -8.45
CA GLN A 151 -16.05 7.49 -7.02
C GLN A 151 -14.87 8.16 -6.29
N PRO A 152 -15.13 8.81 -5.14
CA PRO A 152 -14.07 9.45 -4.37
C PRO A 152 -13.09 8.41 -3.81
N SER A 153 -11.80 8.60 -4.08
CA SER A 153 -10.73 7.87 -3.41
C SER A 153 -10.28 8.63 -2.16
N LYS A 154 -10.06 7.93 -1.06
CA LYS A 154 -9.70 8.50 0.24
C LYS A 154 -8.49 7.79 0.85
N VAL A 155 -7.86 8.43 1.83
CA VAL A 155 -6.70 7.89 2.55
C VAL A 155 -6.98 7.84 4.04
N PHE A 156 -6.90 6.64 4.61
CA PHE A 156 -6.92 6.39 6.05
C PHE A 156 -5.50 6.30 6.56
N ALA A 157 -5.19 7.04 7.63
CA ALA A 157 -3.87 7.13 8.21
C ALA A 157 -3.90 6.71 9.68
N LEU A 158 -2.87 5.99 10.13
CA LEU A 158 -2.76 5.57 11.53
C LEU A 158 -1.30 5.44 11.99
N GLY A 159 -1.06 5.63 13.29
CA GLY A 159 0.25 5.51 13.92
C GLY A 159 0.68 6.80 14.62
N ARG A 160 1.99 7.03 14.74
CA ARG A 160 2.54 8.25 15.34
C ARG A 160 2.15 9.48 14.52
N ASN A 161 1.92 10.60 15.20
CA ASN A 161 1.57 11.87 14.56
C ASN A 161 2.35 13.07 15.11
N THR A 162 3.56 12.83 15.67
CA THR A 162 4.37 13.87 16.33
C THR A 162 4.78 15.02 15.41
N HIS A 163 4.91 14.74 14.11
CA HIS A 163 5.25 15.70 13.07
C HIS A 163 4.08 16.01 12.15
N ALA A 164 2.84 15.67 12.56
CA ALA A 164 1.64 15.79 11.74
C ALA A 164 1.66 14.93 10.45
N GLN A 165 2.41 13.83 10.46
CA GLN A 165 2.60 12.94 9.31
C GLN A 165 1.36 12.17 8.85
N LEU A 166 0.28 12.21 9.64
CA LEU A 166 -1.00 11.62 9.29
C LEU A 166 -1.90 12.58 8.48
N GLY A 167 -1.54 13.87 8.38
CA GLY A 167 -2.30 14.84 7.57
C GLY A 167 -3.69 15.11 8.13
N LEU A 168 -3.84 15.13 9.45
CA LEU A 168 -5.14 15.29 10.14
C LEU A 168 -5.46 16.74 10.51
N GLY A 169 -4.55 17.68 10.25
CA GLY A 169 -4.67 19.09 10.66
C GLY A 169 -4.05 19.41 12.02
N PHE A 170 -3.46 18.43 12.70
CA PHE A 170 -2.78 18.60 13.98
C PHE A 170 -1.62 17.60 14.13
N SER A 171 -0.72 17.85 15.09
CA SER A 171 0.27 16.89 15.58
C SER A 171 -0.11 16.35 16.96
N SER A 172 0.31 15.13 17.29
CA SER A 172 0.03 14.46 18.56
C SER A 172 1.23 13.64 19.03
N GLN A 173 1.48 13.64 20.34
CA GLN A 173 2.47 12.76 20.98
C GLN A 173 1.98 11.31 21.06
N GLU A 174 0.67 11.12 21.14
CA GLU A 174 0.05 9.81 21.13
C GLU A 174 -0.18 9.31 19.70
N ALA A 175 -0.07 8.00 19.52
CA ALA A 175 -0.45 7.36 18.26
C ALA A 175 -1.96 7.52 18.06
N THR A 176 -2.36 7.89 16.84
CA THR A 176 -3.76 8.18 16.51
C THR A 176 -4.12 7.61 15.14
N ARG A 177 -5.38 7.79 14.75
CA ARG A 177 -5.92 7.40 13.44
C ARG A 177 -6.87 8.47 12.93
N GLY A 178 -7.01 8.55 11.62
CA GLY A 178 -7.93 9.49 11.00
C GLY A 178 -7.96 9.36 9.50
N MET A 179 -8.94 10.03 8.89
CA MET A 179 -8.90 10.29 7.46
C MET A 179 -7.99 11.47 7.19
N VAL A 180 -7.14 11.36 6.18
CA VAL A 180 -6.33 12.50 5.72
C VAL A 180 -7.29 13.64 5.37
N THR A 181 -7.16 14.77 6.06
CA THR A 181 -8.07 15.90 5.95
C THR A 181 -7.49 16.94 5.02
N GLY A 182 -8.31 17.48 4.10
CA GLY A 182 -7.87 18.48 3.14
C GLY A 182 -8.42 18.21 1.74
N VAL A 183 -8.38 19.24 0.89
CA VAL A 183 -8.83 19.14 -0.49
C VAL A 183 -7.67 18.63 -1.35
N MET A 184 -7.73 17.36 -1.72
CA MET A 184 -6.86 16.78 -2.74
C MET A 184 -7.65 16.76 -4.06
N GLU A 185 -7.17 17.52 -5.04
CA GLU A 185 -7.79 17.61 -6.35
C GLU A 185 -7.29 16.49 -7.26
N GLY A 186 -8.11 16.07 -8.22
CA GLY A 186 -7.75 15.05 -9.21
C GLY A 186 -8.93 14.12 -9.43
N LYS A 187 -9.59 14.24 -10.59
CA LYS A 187 -10.80 13.44 -10.88
C LYS A 187 -10.53 11.94 -10.96
N GLY A 188 -9.26 11.52 -11.12
CA GLY A 188 -8.83 10.12 -11.12
C GLY A 188 -8.56 9.57 -9.72
N GLY A 189 -8.79 10.35 -8.66
CA GLY A 189 -8.59 9.93 -7.28
C GLY A 189 -7.12 9.68 -6.92
N VAL A 190 -6.91 9.04 -5.77
CA VAL A 190 -5.61 8.67 -5.20
C VAL A 190 -5.03 7.48 -5.97
N GLN A 191 -3.83 7.65 -6.50
CA GLN A 191 -3.11 6.64 -7.28
C GLN A 191 -1.97 6.01 -6.47
N ILE A 192 -1.17 6.83 -5.80
CA ILE A 192 0.01 6.37 -5.06
C ILE A 192 0.07 7.05 -3.69
N ILE A 193 0.48 6.29 -2.68
CA ILE A 193 0.72 6.77 -1.32
C ILE A 193 2.14 6.38 -0.88
N SER A 194 2.84 7.26 -0.18
CA SER A 194 4.17 6.99 0.37
C SER A 194 4.28 7.53 1.79
N ALA A 195 4.76 6.70 2.72
CA ALA A 195 5.00 7.07 4.11
C ALA A 195 6.51 7.01 4.42
N GLY A 196 7.09 8.14 4.83
CA GLY A 196 8.48 8.25 5.27
C GLY A 196 8.62 8.36 6.79
N ASN A 197 9.77 8.85 7.28
CA ASN A 197 9.96 9.10 8.71
C ASN A 197 9.34 10.43 9.15
N GLY A 198 8.08 10.40 9.55
CA GLY A 198 7.39 11.60 10.03
C GLY A 198 6.92 12.53 8.92
N PHE A 199 6.77 12.02 7.70
CA PHE A 199 6.16 12.72 6.57
C PHE A 199 5.49 11.73 5.60
N SER A 200 4.66 12.25 4.72
CA SER A 200 3.82 11.46 3.82
C SER A 200 3.57 12.19 2.50
N HIS A 201 3.40 11.40 1.44
CA HIS A 201 2.99 11.86 0.12
C HIS A 201 1.74 11.13 -0.36
N VAL A 202 0.88 11.86 -1.07
CA VAL A 202 -0.28 11.33 -1.77
C VAL A 202 -0.26 11.89 -3.20
N VAL A 203 -0.37 10.99 -4.17
CA VAL A 203 -0.42 11.33 -5.60
C VAL A 203 -1.83 11.09 -6.10
N THR A 204 -2.42 12.08 -6.76
CA THR A 204 -3.71 11.97 -7.45
C THR A 204 -3.52 12.11 -8.96
N SER A 205 -4.41 11.48 -9.74
CA SER A 205 -4.43 11.63 -11.20
C SER A 205 -5.52 12.61 -11.65
N THR A 206 -5.22 13.39 -12.67
CA THR A 206 -6.19 14.17 -13.43
C THR A 206 -6.38 13.46 -14.77
N PRO A 207 -7.58 12.93 -15.07
CA PRO A 207 -7.83 12.27 -16.33
C PRO A 207 -7.71 13.27 -17.47
N ALA A 208 -7.17 12.82 -18.60
CA ALA A 208 -7.23 13.52 -19.86
C ALA A 208 -8.69 13.92 -20.15
N SER A 209 -8.94 15.20 -20.40
CA SER A 209 -10.27 15.67 -20.83
C SER A 209 -10.67 14.94 -22.13
N PRO A 210 -11.91 14.47 -22.30
CA PRO A 210 -12.34 13.89 -23.57
C PRO A 210 -12.41 14.92 -24.71
N PHE A 211 -12.38 16.22 -24.40
CA PHE A 211 -12.47 17.32 -25.37
C PHE A 211 -11.13 18.02 -25.65
N GLU A 212 -10.10 17.76 -24.84
CA GLU A 212 -8.76 18.35 -25.00
C GLU A 212 -7.74 17.21 -24.95
N SER A 213 -6.81 17.18 -25.89
CA SER A 213 -5.73 16.18 -25.95
C SER A 213 -4.68 16.38 -24.85
N GLU A 214 -5.09 16.73 -23.63
CA GLU A 214 -4.19 16.90 -22.49
C GLU A 214 -3.77 15.52 -21.97
N ALA A 215 -2.46 15.32 -21.87
CA ALA A 215 -1.88 14.11 -21.31
C ALA A 215 -2.27 13.94 -19.82
N GLU A 216 -2.39 12.68 -19.37
CA GLU A 216 -2.69 12.36 -17.96
C GLU A 216 -1.64 13.00 -17.02
N GLN A 217 -2.06 13.95 -16.18
CA GLN A 217 -1.18 14.67 -15.27
C GLN A 217 -1.38 14.23 -13.81
N SER A 218 -0.28 14.07 -13.08
CA SER A 218 -0.32 13.80 -11.64
C SER A 218 -0.21 15.08 -10.80
N LYS A 219 -0.99 15.15 -9.72
CA LYS A 219 -0.83 16.15 -8.67
C LYS A 219 -0.27 15.47 -7.42
N VAL A 220 0.72 16.10 -6.80
CA VAL A 220 1.40 15.58 -5.60
C VAL A 220 1.05 16.44 -4.40
N TYR A 221 0.69 15.79 -3.31
CA TYR A 221 0.40 16.40 -2.02
C TYR A 221 1.34 15.83 -0.97
N GLY A 222 1.92 16.72 -0.15
CA GLY A 222 2.82 16.37 0.94
C GLY A 222 2.32 16.90 2.28
N PHE A 223 2.50 16.13 3.35
CA PHE A 223 2.17 16.53 4.72
C PHE A 223 3.10 15.85 5.74
N GLY A 224 3.25 16.48 6.90
CA GLY A 224 4.18 16.07 7.96
C GLY A 224 5.40 16.99 8.07
N ASN A 225 6.56 16.42 8.43
CA ASN A 225 7.82 17.14 8.58
C ASN A 225 8.41 17.56 7.22
N ASP A 226 8.78 18.84 7.08
CA ASP A 226 9.54 19.40 5.96
C ASP A 226 10.79 20.17 6.45
N THR A 227 11.21 19.93 7.69
CA THR A 227 12.34 20.66 8.31
C THR A 227 13.65 20.42 7.57
N LEU A 228 13.83 19.24 6.97
CA LEU A 228 14.99 18.90 6.14
C LEU A 228 14.68 18.96 4.64
N GLY A 229 13.47 19.40 4.25
CA GLY A 229 13.06 19.49 2.86
C GLY A 229 12.54 18.18 2.26
N GLN A 230 12.29 17.16 3.08
CA GLN A 230 11.90 15.82 2.62
C GLN A 230 10.54 15.76 1.90
N LEU A 231 9.70 16.79 2.05
CA LEU A 231 8.43 16.94 1.32
C LEU A 231 8.60 17.76 0.02
N GLY A 232 9.72 18.44 -0.15
CA GLY A 232 9.95 19.32 -1.31
C GLY A 232 8.99 20.51 -1.36
N ALA A 233 8.43 20.93 -0.23
CA ALA A 233 7.27 21.84 -0.22
C ALA A 233 7.61 23.34 -0.35
N SER A 234 8.88 23.67 -0.59
CA SER A 234 9.30 25.06 -0.80
C SER A 234 8.96 25.50 -2.23
N PRO A 235 8.63 26.78 -2.43
CA PRO A 235 8.49 27.31 -3.78
C PRO A 235 9.87 27.36 -4.47
N SER A 236 9.88 27.13 -5.78
CA SER A 236 11.08 27.08 -6.63
C SER A 236 11.88 28.40 -6.68
N ASN A 237 11.27 29.50 -6.21
CA ASN A 237 11.81 30.86 -6.28
C ASN A 237 12.51 31.34 -5.00
N ILE A 238 12.60 30.50 -3.95
CA ILE A 238 13.38 30.86 -2.76
C ILE A 238 14.81 30.38 -2.98
N THR A 239 15.67 31.31 -3.39
CA THR A 239 17.10 31.23 -3.10
C THR A 239 17.25 31.25 -1.59
N ALA A 240 17.93 30.25 -1.01
CA ALA A 240 18.13 30.15 0.42
C ALA A 240 18.97 31.34 0.94
N GLU A 241 18.31 32.44 1.29
CA GLU A 241 18.90 33.54 2.05
C GLU A 241 18.64 33.33 3.53
N SER A 242 19.51 32.55 4.16
CA SER A 242 20.00 32.83 5.51
C SER A 242 21.41 32.27 5.57
N ALA A 243 22.39 33.11 5.23
CA ALA A 243 23.80 32.79 5.35
C ALA A 243 24.16 32.72 6.84
N SER A 244 23.86 31.59 7.47
CA SER A 244 24.56 31.17 8.67
C SER A 244 26.04 30.98 8.31
N GLU A 245 26.95 31.43 9.17
CA GLU A 245 28.38 31.15 9.00
C GLU A 245 28.69 29.65 9.18
N ASP A 246 27.79 28.91 9.83
CA ASP A 246 27.89 27.46 9.99
C ASP A 246 27.36 26.73 8.74
N PRO A 247 28.22 26.03 7.99
CA PRO A 247 27.82 25.28 6.80
C PRO A 247 26.88 24.10 7.11
N TYR A 248 26.74 23.69 8.37
CA TYR A 248 25.82 22.65 8.83
C TYR A 248 24.48 23.18 9.34
N ASP A 249 24.25 24.49 9.31
CA ASP A 249 22.99 25.06 9.78
C ASP A 249 21.85 24.76 8.80
N VAL A 250 21.09 23.72 9.12
CA VAL A 250 19.90 23.29 8.38
C VAL A 250 18.60 23.90 8.91
N SER A 251 18.68 24.75 9.93
CA SER A 251 17.48 25.19 10.65
C SER A 251 16.61 26.12 9.80
N THR A 252 15.30 25.94 9.91
CA THR A 252 14.35 26.86 9.28
C THR A 252 14.06 28.01 10.21
N ARG A 253 14.00 29.24 9.70
CA ARG A 253 13.78 30.45 10.49
C ARG A 253 12.67 31.29 9.87
N GLN A 254 11.91 31.98 10.72
CA GLN A 254 10.97 32.99 10.25
C GLN A 254 11.73 34.25 9.85
N CYS A 255 11.16 35.02 8.92
CA CYS A 255 11.69 36.33 8.55
C CYS A 255 11.79 37.22 9.81
N GLY A 256 12.98 37.73 10.11
CA GLY A 256 13.23 38.58 11.28
C GLY A 256 13.43 37.85 12.61
N SER A 257 13.59 36.52 12.62
CA SER A 257 13.87 35.73 13.83
C SER A 257 15.06 34.79 13.63
N ASP A 258 16.02 34.83 14.55
CA ASP A 258 17.16 33.90 14.56
C ASP A 258 16.84 32.53 15.20
N ALA A 259 15.67 32.42 15.84
CA ALA A 259 15.26 31.18 16.51
C ALA A 259 14.94 30.07 15.49
N PRO A 260 15.56 28.88 15.62
CA PRO A 260 15.28 27.74 14.76
C PRO A 260 13.84 27.24 14.97
N GLN A 261 13.20 26.83 13.89
CA GLN A 261 11.83 26.34 13.86
C GLN A 261 11.74 24.98 13.18
N LEU A 262 10.74 24.21 13.60
CA LEU A 262 10.27 23.03 12.88
C LEU A 262 9.31 23.47 11.79
N ARG A 263 9.49 22.93 10.59
CA ARG A 263 8.59 23.17 9.47
C ARG A 263 7.65 21.98 9.33
N LEU A 264 6.45 22.12 9.89
CA LEU A 264 5.41 21.07 9.85
C LEU A 264 4.26 21.49 8.93
N LEU A 265 3.79 20.55 8.12
CA LEU A 265 2.64 20.70 7.23
C LEU A 265 1.53 19.77 7.73
N PRO A 266 0.65 20.23 8.63
CA PRO A 266 -0.34 19.36 9.25
C PRO A 266 -1.50 18.97 8.34
N LEU A 267 -1.67 19.68 7.23
CA LEU A 267 -2.62 19.39 6.17
C LEU A 267 -1.88 19.13 4.84
N PRO A 268 -2.42 18.28 3.95
CA PRO A 268 -1.88 18.06 2.61
C PRO A 268 -1.69 19.38 1.86
N LYS A 269 -0.44 19.68 1.52
CA LYS A 269 -0.05 20.83 0.70
C LYS A 269 0.34 20.34 -0.69
N ARG A 270 -0.13 21.02 -1.74
CA ARG A 270 0.30 20.74 -3.11
C ARG A 270 1.79 21.03 -3.26
N ILE A 271 2.53 20.06 -3.78
CA ILE A 271 3.97 20.14 -4.04
C ILE A 271 4.20 20.38 -5.53
N SER A 272 5.11 21.28 -5.86
CA SER A 272 5.52 21.49 -7.24
C SER A 272 6.52 20.40 -7.64
N ILE A 273 6.21 19.69 -8.72
CA ILE A 273 7.09 18.68 -9.34
C ILE A 273 7.63 19.15 -10.69
N GLN A 274 7.51 20.44 -11.00
CA GLN A 274 8.14 21.01 -12.19
C GLN A 274 9.65 21.11 -11.94
N PRO A 275 10.49 20.45 -12.78
CA PRO A 275 11.93 20.60 -12.71
C PRO A 275 12.35 22.06 -12.91
N GLN A 276 13.31 22.55 -12.12
CA GLN A 276 13.93 23.86 -12.38
C GLN A 276 14.60 23.83 -13.77
N GLY A 277 14.19 24.73 -14.67
CA GLY A 277 14.75 24.88 -16.02
C GLY A 277 13.77 24.62 -17.17
N ASP A 278 12.58 24.06 -16.89
CA ASP A 278 11.47 24.00 -17.87
C ASP A 278 10.70 25.34 -17.86
N GLU A 279 11.26 26.38 -18.49
CA GLU A 279 10.53 27.63 -18.80
C GLU A 279 9.56 27.47 -20.00
N PHE A 280 9.57 26.31 -20.65
CA PHE A 280 8.59 25.98 -21.68
C PHE A 280 7.31 25.45 -21.01
N ASP A 281 6.24 26.24 -21.11
CA ASP A 281 4.85 25.79 -21.05
C ASP A 281 4.63 24.70 -22.12
N SER A 282 5.13 23.50 -21.86
CA SER A 282 4.75 22.32 -22.63
C SER A 282 3.37 21.89 -22.15
N GLU A 283 2.42 21.76 -23.07
CA GLU A 283 1.04 21.31 -22.81
C GLU A 283 0.96 19.93 -22.11
N ALA A 284 2.08 19.19 -22.05
CA ALA A 284 2.18 17.88 -21.40
C ALA A 284 2.68 17.98 -19.96
N GLY A 285 1.78 17.81 -19.00
CA GLY A 285 2.12 17.70 -17.58
C GLY A 285 2.89 16.41 -17.23
N TRP A 286 3.65 16.46 -16.14
CA TRP A 286 4.34 15.28 -15.60
C TRP A 286 3.37 14.30 -14.91
N LYS A 287 3.55 13.01 -15.19
CA LYS A 287 2.92 11.88 -14.49
C LYS A 287 3.91 11.27 -13.51
N VAL A 288 3.48 10.96 -12.30
CA VAL A 288 4.31 10.23 -11.32
C VAL A 288 4.11 8.74 -11.52
N VAL A 289 5.17 8.03 -11.92
CA VAL A 289 5.18 6.58 -12.14
C VAL A 289 5.46 5.83 -10.84
N SER A 290 6.41 6.33 -10.04
CA SER A 290 6.84 5.70 -8.80
C SER A 290 7.24 6.77 -7.80
N ILE A 291 6.99 6.52 -6.52
CA ILE A 291 7.45 7.34 -5.40
C ILE A 291 7.96 6.43 -4.30
N SER A 292 9.04 6.84 -3.66
CA SER A 292 9.57 6.18 -2.48
C SER A 292 10.07 7.20 -1.47
N SER A 293 9.94 6.88 -0.19
CA SER A 293 10.36 7.73 0.92
C SER A 293 11.36 6.98 1.80
N GLY A 294 12.52 7.57 2.02
CA GLY A 294 13.50 7.08 2.99
C GLY A 294 13.27 7.66 4.38
N LEU A 295 14.34 7.74 5.19
CA LEU A 295 14.25 8.41 6.48
C LEU A 295 14.05 9.90 6.32
N ASP A 296 14.95 10.60 5.63
CA ASP A 296 14.89 12.06 5.52
C ASP A 296 14.97 12.56 4.08
N HIS A 297 14.66 11.69 3.12
CA HIS A 297 14.61 12.02 1.69
C HIS A 297 13.45 11.34 0.96
N SER A 298 13.12 11.86 -0.21
CA SER A 298 12.10 11.29 -1.10
C SER A 298 12.61 11.24 -2.53
N LEU A 299 12.23 10.19 -3.26
CA LEU A 299 12.45 10.03 -4.68
C LEU A 299 11.13 9.93 -5.43
N MET A 300 11.06 10.52 -6.61
CA MET A 300 9.97 10.30 -7.57
C MET A 300 10.53 9.99 -8.95
N LEU A 301 9.91 9.02 -9.62
CA LEU A 301 10.07 8.79 -11.05
C LEU A 301 8.93 9.49 -11.77
N LEU A 302 9.27 10.52 -12.53
CA LEU A 302 8.35 11.29 -13.37
C LEU A 302 8.42 10.79 -14.81
N GLU A 303 7.30 10.83 -15.50
CA GLU A 303 7.18 10.49 -16.91
C GLU A 303 6.31 11.53 -17.62
N ARG A 304 6.72 11.95 -18.82
CA ARG A 304 5.90 12.78 -19.71
C ARG A 304 6.08 12.32 -21.15
N THR A 305 5.06 12.54 -21.97
CA THR A 305 5.13 12.27 -23.41
C THR A 305 5.23 13.58 -24.16
N VAL A 306 6.30 13.77 -24.92
CA VAL A 306 6.54 14.95 -25.75
C VAL A 306 6.79 14.47 -27.18
N ASN A 307 5.99 14.92 -28.14
CA ASN A 307 6.11 14.54 -29.56
C ASN A 307 6.15 13.01 -29.80
N SER A 308 5.32 12.23 -29.10
CA SER A 308 5.33 10.76 -29.12
C SER A 308 6.65 10.11 -28.66
N TYR A 309 7.46 10.86 -27.91
CA TYR A 309 8.56 10.31 -27.13
C TYR A 309 8.24 10.40 -25.65
N ARG A 310 8.38 9.26 -24.97
CA ARG A 310 8.31 9.14 -23.52
C ARG A 310 9.64 9.55 -22.92
N ILE A 311 9.61 10.53 -22.03
CA ILE A 311 10.75 11.04 -21.28
C ILE A 311 10.50 10.69 -19.81
N GLN A 312 11.48 10.04 -19.19
CA GLN A 312 11.47 9.72 -17.76
C GLN A 312 12.55 10.52 -17.05
N GLN A 313 12.27 10.96 -15.83
CA GLN A 313 13.20 11.70 -14.99
C GLN A 313 13.04 11.30 -13.53
N VAL A 314 14.16 11.07 -12.84
CA VAL A 314 14.14 10.88 -11.38
C VAL A 314 14.42 12.22 -10.71
N VAL A 315 13.59 12.58 -9.74
CA VAL A 315 13.77 13.77 -8.91
C VAL A 315 13.90 13.38 -7.44
N SER A 316 14.70 14.13 -6.69
CA SER A 316 14.97 13.91 -5.27
C SER A 316 14.85 15.19 -4.43
N THR A 317 14.51 15.05 -3.15
CA THR A 317 14.44 16.16 -2.17
C THR A 317 14.69 15.63 -0.76
N GLY A 318 15.12 16.49 0.16
CA GLY A 318 15.38 16.16 1.56
C GLY A 318 16.81 16.37 1.99
N LEU A 319 17.26 15.59 2.97
CA LEU A 319 18.63 15.61 3.48
C LEU A 319 19.59 14.89 2.52
N ASN A 320 20.83 15.39 2.45
CA ASN A 320 21.88 14.86 1.58
C ASN A 320 23.21 14.80 2.34
N THR A 321 23.26 14.14 3.50
CA THR A 321 24.53 13.96 4.26
C THR A 321 25.38 12.82 3.69
N ASP A 322 24.72 11.82 3.11
CA ASP A 322 25.30 10.52 2.74
C ASP A 322 25.27 10.25 1.23
N GLY A 323 24.90 11.25 0.42
CA GLY A 323 24.75 11.08 -1.02
C GLY A 323 23.33 10.77 -1.44
N GLN A 324 22.37 10.59 -0.52
CA GLN A 324 21.07 9.95 -0.79
C GLN A 324 20.17 10.72 -1.78
N LEU A 325 20.44 12.00 -2.06
CA LEU A 325 19.74 12.71 -3.13
C LEU A 325 20.35 12.50 -4.52
N GLY A 326 21.60 12.06 -4.60
CA GLY A 326 22.34 11.89 -5.86
C GLY A 326 22.66 13.20 -6.58
N LEU A 327 22.47 14.35 -5.93
CA LEU A 327 22.63 15.69 -6.51
C LEU A 327 24.06 16.22 -6.48
N THR A 328 24.92 15.58 -5.69
CA THR A 328 26.28 16.07 -5.45
C THR A 328 27.14 15.83 -6.69
N PRO A 329 27.72 16.89 -7.31
CA PRO A 329 28.62 16.70 -8.44
C PRO A 329 29.85 15.86 -8.05
N PRO A 330 30.40 15.03 -8.94
CA PRO A 330 31.59 14.22 -8.65
C PRO A 330 32.79 15.03 -8.15
N SER A 331 32.94 16.28 -8.60
CA SER A 331 34.00 17.20 -8.15
C SER A 331 33.88 17.65 -6.69
N LYS A 332 32.73 17.43 -6.06
CA LYS A 332 32.41 17.77 -4.67
C LYS A 332 32.00 16.56 -3.83
N ALA A 333 32.29 15.34 -4.31
CA ALA A 333 31.94 14.11 -3.60
C ALA A 333 32.57 14.05 -2.19
N ASP A 334 33.80 14.53 -2.04
CA ASP A 334 34.53 14.57 -0.76
C ASP A 334 34.23 15.82 0.08
N ALA A 335 33.29 16.68 -0.34
CA ALA A 335 32.96 17.90 0.40
C ALA A 335 32.39 17.58 1.79
N VAL A 336 32.73 18.43 2.75
CA VAL A 336 32.31 18.33 4.16
C VAL A 336 31.87 19.72 4.62
N PRO A 337 30.55 19.98 4.75
CA PRO A 337 29.44 19.09 4.41
C PRO A 337 29.33 18.80 2.92
N MET A 338 28.63 17.72 2.59
CA MET A 338 28.32 17.40 1.19
C MET A 338 27.37 18.46 0.60
N LEU A 339 27.49 18.75 -0.70
CA LEU A 339 26.79 19.86 -1.35
C LEU A 339 25.89 19.40 -2.50
N PRO A 340 24.61 19.81 -2.54
CA PRO A 340 23.90 20.55 -1.50
C PRO A 340 23.72 19.70 -0.24
N LEU A 341 23.74 20.30 0.96
CA LEU A 341 23.52 19.58 2.22
C LEU A 341 22.07 19.08 2.35
N LEU A 342 21.13 19.84 1.80
CA LEU A 342 19.73 19.46 1.66
C LEU A 342 19.13 20.13 0.43
N SER A 343 18.03 19.57 -0.08
CA SER A 343 17.15 20.22 -1.04
C SER A 343 15.75 20.31 -0.46
N ARG A 344 15.11 21.48 -0.57
CA ARG A 344 13.72 21.71 -0.12
C ARG A 344 12.71 21.76 -1.27
N THR A 345 13.17 21.43 -2.46
CA THR A 345 12.40 21.28 -3.69
C THR A 345 12.86 20.01 -4.40
N PHE A 346 12.00 19.40 -5.19
CA PHE A 346 12.39 18.27 -6.03
C PHE A 346 13.36 18.73 -7.11
N GLN A 347 14.55 18.13 -7.12
CA GLN A 347 15.63 18.42 -8.06
C GLN A 347 15.90 17.19 -8.93
N PRO A 348 16.11 17.35 -10.24
CA PRO A 348 16.53 16.26 -11.11
C PRO A 348 17.84 15.62 -10.66
N VAL A 349 17.84 14.30 -10.56
CA VAL A 349 19.06 13.54 -10.23
C VAL A 349 19.94 13.45 -11.48
N PRO A 350 21.15 14.03 -11.47
CA PRO A 350 22.04 14.02 -12.63
C PRO A 350 22.62 12.64 -12.93
N GLY A 351 22.96 12.40 -14.20
CA GLY A 351 23.71 11.20 -14.62
C GLY A 351 22.85 9.96 -14.88
N LEU A 352 21.55 10.03 -14.65
CA LEU A 352 20.59 8.99 -15.04
C LEU A 352 20.23 9.13 -16.53
N PRO A 353 19.88 8.03 -17.21
CA PRO A 353 19.62 8.06 -18.65
C PRO A 353 18.30 8.78 -18.98
N ASP A 354 18.40 9.98 -19.57
CA ASP A 354 17.27 10.71 -20.16
C ASP A 354 16.98 10.21 -21.60
N ILE A 355 16.89 8.91 -21.82
CA ILE A 355 16.75 8.37 -23.18
C ILE A 355 15.31 8.61 -23.67
N PRO A 356 15.05 9.45 -24.69
CA PRO A 356 13.72 9.61 -25.25
C PRO A 356 13.32 8.32 -25.95
N MET A 357 12.24 7.71 -25.49
CA MET A 357 11.77 6.44 -26.01
C MET A 357 10.54 6.63 -26.88
N ALA A 358 10.48 5.98 -28.04
CA ALA A 358 9.26 6.02 -28.85
C ALA A 358 8.07 5.48 -28.04
N GLU A 359 6.93 6.16 -28.17
CA GLU A 359 5.68 5.79 -27.53
C GLU A 359 5.29 4.33 -27.88
N GLY A 360 5.04 3.51 -26.85
CA GLY A 360 4.72 2.09 -27.00
C GLY A 360 5.89 1.11 -26.78
N VAL A 361 7.13 1.58 -26.66
CA VAL A 361 8.27 0.73 -26.26
C VAL A 361 8.29 0.62 -24.73
N THR A 362 7.99 -0.57 -24.19
CA THR A 362 7.97 -0.80 -22.73
C THR A 362 9.26 -1.42 -22.20
N SER A 363 10.17 -1.85 -23.07
CA SER A 363 11.36 -2.63 -22.68
C SER A 363 12.54 -1.78 -22.22
N ALA A 364 12.58 -0.48 -22.49
CA ALA A 364 13.65 0.40 -22.04
C ALA A 364 13.18 1.40 -20.97
N GLY A 365 14.12 1.94 -20.20
CA GLY A 365 13.88 2.97 -19.18
C GLY A 365 13.89 2.45 -17.75
N LEU A 366 13.35 3.26 -16.85
CA LEU A 366 13.24 2.97 -15.42
C LEU A 366 11.86 2.37 -15.12
N ALA A 367 11.88 1.28 -14.37
CA ALA A 367 10.70 0.60 -13.86
C ALA A 367 10.20 1.24 -12.55
N GLY A 368 11.10 1.80 -11.73
CA GLY A 368 10.73 2.42 -10.47
C GLY A 368 11.92 2.92 -9.66
N VAL A 369 11.62 3.62 -8.57
CA VAL A 369 12.59 4.14 -7.59
C VAL A 369 12.32 3.57 -6.21
N ILE A 370 13.39 3.32 -5.46
CA ILE A 370 13.33 2.72 -4.12
C ILE A 370 14.25 3.50 -3.20
N CYS A 371 13.82 3.73 -1.97
CA CYS A 371 14.62 4.30 -0.89
C CYS A 371 14.82 3.24 0.20
N GLY A 372 16.05 3.09 0.68
CA GLY A 372 16.33 2.54 2.01
C GLY A 372 16.26 3.65 3.06
N ALA A 373 17.00 3.50 4.16
CA ALA A 373 17.14 4.61 5.12
C ALA A 373 17.81 5.82 4.48
N ASP A 374 19.08 5.64 4.07
CA ASP A 374 19.96 6.67 3.49
C ASP A 374 20.61 6.18 2.19
N THR A 375 20.04 5.14 1.57
CA THR A 375 20.46 4.61 0.27
C THR A 375 19.30 4.75 -0.72
N SER A 376 19.60 4.97 -1.98
CA SER A 376 18.64 5.21 -3.04
C SER A 376 18.94 4.36 -4.26
N TYR A 377 17.87 3.95 -4.96
CA TYR A 377 17.94 3.05 -6.10
C TYR A 377 16.98 3.52 -7.21
N ALA A 378 17.40 3.37 -8.46
CA ALA A 378 16.52 3.35 -9.62
C ALA A 378 16.67 2.01 -10.35
N LEU A 379 15.56 1.28 -10.49
CA LEU A 379 15.52 -0.03 -11.15
C LEU A 379 15.19 0.18 -12.62
N THR A 380 15.99 -0.38 -13.52
CA THR A 380 15.70 -0.39 -14.96
C THR A 380 14.73 -1.51 -15.33
N THR A 381 14.05 -1.38 -16.46
CA THR A 381 13.16 -2.43 -17.00
C THR A 381 13.89 -3.72 -17.38
N GLU A 382 15.20 -3.64 -17.64
CA GLU A 382 16.05 -4.79 -17.97
C GLU A 382 16.63 -5.50 -16.73
N GLY A 383 16.47 -4.91 -15.54
CA GLY A 383 16.92 -5.49 -14.26
C GLY A 383 18.29 -5.00 -13.79
N ASP A 384 18.91 -4.04 -14.48
CA ASP A 384 20.05 -3.28 -13.98
C ASP A 384 19.61 -2.19 -12.99
N LEU A 385 20.56 -1.66 -12.22
CA LEU A 385 20.32 -0.72 -11.13
C LEU A 385 21.18 0.55 -11.30
N TRP A 386 20.65 1.68 -10.85
CA TRP A 386 21.43 2.84 -10.46
C TRP A 386 21.33 3.01 -8.96
N VAL A 387 22.45 3.26 -8.29
CA VAL A 387 22.51 3.28 -6.82
C VAL A 387 23.34 4.47 -6.32
N TRP A 388 22.91 5.07 -5.22
CA TRP A 388 23.61 6.17 -4.55
C TRP A 388 23.21 6.26 -3.06
N GLY A 389 23.90 7.11 -2.29
CA GLY A 389 23.70 7.21 -0.84
C GLY A 389 24.68 6.38 -0.01
N ASN A 390 24.35 6.16 1.26
CA ASN A 390 25.15 5.36 2.19
C ASN A 390 25.28 3.92 1.71
N SER A 391 26.48 3.34 1.84
CA SER A 391 26.73 1.91 1.58
C SER A 391 27.72 1.30 2.59
N GLU A 392 27.76 1.81 3.82
CA GLU A 392 28.70 1.33 4.85
C GLU A 392 28.47 -0.14 5.20
N TYR A 393 27.26 -0.62 4.96
CA TYR A 393 26.86 -2.00 5.18
C TYR A 393 26.90 -2.84 3.90
N GLY A 394 27.27 -2.27 2.75
CA GLY A 394 27.29 -2.93 1.44
C GLY A 394 25.91 -3.06 0.76
N GLN A 395 24.87 -2.41 1.30
CA GLN A 395 23.49 -2.52 0.85
C GLN A 395 23.24 -1.97 -0.56
N SER A 396 24.13 -1.13 -1.11
CA SER A 396 23.96 -0.50 -2.43
C SER A 396 24.21 -1.41 -3.62
N PHE A 397 24.64 -2.68 -3.45
CA PHE A 397 25.13 -3.56 -4.53
C PHE A 397 26.42 -3.08 -5.23
N ALA A 398 26.92 -1.87 -4.94
CA ALA A 398 28.15 -1.31 -5.50
C ALA A 398 29.38 -1.52 -4.59
N GLY A 399 29.28 -2.39 -3.57
CA GLY A 399 30.31 -2.61 -2.56
C GLY A 399 30.16 -1.68 -1.34
N ILE A 400 31.20 -1.61 -0.52
CA ILE A 400 31.19 -0.83 0.71
C ILE A 400 31.76 0.55 0.47
N HIS A 401 30.95 1.57 0.73
CA HIS A 401 31.33 2.98 0.61
C HIS A 401 30.69 3.75 1.75
N ASP A 402 31.41 4.68 2.35
CA ASP A 402 30.85 5.63 3.32
C ASP A 402 29.61 6.32 2.71
N ARG A 403 29.81 6.90 1.52
CA ARG A 403 28.77 7.60 0.76
C ARG A 403 29.05 7.54 -0.73
N ILE A 404 28.00 7.30 -1.51
CA ILE A 404 28.00 7.36 -2.97
C ILE A 404 27.27 8.64 -3.38
N ALA A 405 28.04 9.69 -3.66
CA ALA A 405 27.53 11.06 -3.81
C ALA A 405 26.63 11.29 -5.05
N SER A 406 26.82 10.48 -6.10
CA SER A 406 26.11 10.54 -7.38
C SER A 406 25.75 9.14 -7.86
N PRO A 407 24.68 8.96 -8.66
CA PRO A 407 24.27 7.65 -9.16
C PRO A 407 25.40 6.87 -9.84
N VAL A 408 25.59 5.62 -9.40
CA VAL A 408 26.50 4.65 -10.01
C VAL A 408 25.68 3.54 -10.65
N PHE A 409 26.03 3.17 -11.88
CA PHE A 409 25.41 2.07 -12.59
C PHE A 409 25.93 0.72 -12.07
N VAL A 410 25.02 -0.20 -11.77
CA VAL A 410 25.29 -1.56 -11.34
C VAL A 410 24.51 -2.50 -12.25
N THR A 411 25.22 -3.35 -12.98
CA THR A 411 24.59 -4.41 -13.79
C THR A 411 23.84 -5.39 -12.91
N ASN A 412 22.78 -6.00 -13.43
CA ASN A 412 21.98 -7.00 -12.74
C ASN A 412 22.87 -8.01 -11.98
N PRO A 413 22.82 -8.06 -10.64
CA PRO A 413 23.75 -8.85 -9.83
C PRO A 413 23.35 -10.34 -9.71
N LEU A 414 22.18 -10.74 -10.24
CA LEU A 414 21.64 -12.09 -10.10
C LEU A 414 22.45 -13.17 -10.85
N PRO A 415 22.94 -12.99 -12.08
CA PRO A 415 23.72 -14.02 -12.79
C PRO A 415 24.98 -14.46 -12.01
N ASP A 416 25.70 -13.50 -11.42
CA ASP A 416 26.89 -13.77 -10.61
C ASP A 416 26.51 -14.44 -9.27
N ALA A 417 25.42 -14.00 -8.65
CA ALA A 417 24.89 -14.62 -7.43
C ALA A 417 24.47 -16.08 -7.65
N TYR A 418 23.84 -16.39 -8.79
CA TYR A 418 23.46 -17.76 -9.15
C TYR A 418 24.68 -18.63 -9.37
N THR A 419 25.66 -18.13 -10.11
CA THR A 419 26.92 -18.83 -10.37
C THR A 419 27.64 -19.15 -9.05
N SER A 420 27.73 -18.17 -8.16
CA SER A 420 28.36 -18.32 -6.83
C SER A 420 27.65 -19.34 -5.94
N ASN A 421 26.32 -19.45 -6.05
CA ASN A 421 25.49 -20.40 -5.32
C ASN A 421 25.28 -21.73 -6.07
N ARG A 422 25.98 -21.95 -7.19
CA ARG A 422 25.88 -23.16 -8.04
C ARG A 422 24.47 -23.44 -8.54
N ILE A 423 23.69 -22.39 -8.78
CA ILE A 423 22.33 -22.47 -9.36
C ILE A 423 22.45 -22.33 -10.87
N SER A 424 22.01 -23.35 -11.61
CA SER A 424 22.00 -23.31 -13.08
C SER A 424 20.89 -22.39 -13.60
N PHE A 425 21.19 -21.61 -14.63
CA PHE A 425 20.23 -20.82 -15.40
C PHE A 425 20.61 -20.84 -16.89
N ASP A 426 19.64 -20.60 -17.78
CA ASP A 426 19.91 -20.48 -19.22
C ASP A 426 20.56 -19.12 -19.50
N PRO A 427 21.78 -19.06 -20.07
CA PRO A 427 22.43 -17.80 -20.42
C PRO A 427 21.63 -16.92 -21.40
N ARG A 428 20.71 -17.51 -22.17
CA ARG A 428 19.83 -16.75 -23.09
C ARG A 428 18.66 -16.08 -22.39
N SER A 429 18.33 -16.51 -21.17
CA SER A 429 17.28 -15.96 -20.34
C SER A 429 17.81 -15.80 -18.91
N PRO A 430 18.73 -14.83 -18.69
CA PRO A 430 19.34 -14.62 -17.39
C PRO A 430 18.29 -14.33 -16.32
N PRO A 431 18.60 -14.62 -15.05
CA PRO A 431 17.71 -14.31 -13.94
C PRO A 431 17.45 -12.81 -13.85
N ARG A 432 16.19 -12.41 -13.68
CA ARG A 432 15.78 -11.00 -13.61
C ARG A 432 15.25 -10.63 -12.24
N ILE A 433 15.46 -9.37 -11.88
CA ILE A 433 14.87 -8.75 -10.70
C ILE A 433 13.36 -8.60 -10.95
N HIS A 434 12.54 -9.25 -10.13
CA HIS A 434 11.09 -9.06 -10.13
C HIS A 434 10.69 -7.89 -9.22
N LYS A 435 11.32 -7.78 -8.04
CA LYS A 435 11.08 -6.69 -7.10
C LYS A 435 12.34 -6.41 -6.27
N LEU A 436 12.64 -5.14 -6.05
CA LEU A 436 13.64 -4.67 -5.10
C LEU A 436 12.93 -3.99 -3.93
N VAL A 437 13.36 -4.31 -2.70
CA VAL A 437 12.93 -3.61 -1.48
C VAL A 437 14.17 -3.25 -0.65
N ALA A 438 14.12 -2.14 0.08
CA ALA A 438 15.26 -1.65 0.85
C ALA A 438 14.86 -1.32 2.29
N GLY A 439 15.63 -1.85 3.24
CA GLY A 439 15.50 -1.57 4.67
C GLY A 439 16.46 -0.47 5.12
N GLY A 440 16.83 -0.50 6.41
CA GLY A 440 17.78 0.46 6.98
C GLY A 440 19.20 0.23 6.49
N SER A 441 19.72 -0.97 6.73
CA SER A 441 21.13 -1.33 6.44
C SER A 441 21.24 -2.49 5.44
N PHE A 442 20.15 -2.83 4.75
CA PHE A 442 20.10 -3.93 3.80
C PHE A 442 19.17 -3.62 2.62
N ALA A 443 19.34 -4.36 1.53
CA ALA A 443 18.40 -4.42 0.43
C ALA A 443 18.11 -5.89 0.07
N ALA A 444 16.94 -6.15 -0.52
CA ALA A 444 16.53 -7.49 -0.88
C ALA A 444 15.88 -7.53 -2.27
N ILE A 445 16.27 -8.54 -3.05
CA ILE A 445 15.77 -8.82 -4.40
C ILE A 445 14.88 -10.05 -4.35
N LEU A 446 13.67 -9.93 -4.87
CA LEU A 446 12.85 -11.06 -5.31
C LEU A 446 13.14 -11.28 -6.81
N ASP A 447 13.62 -12.46 -7.19
CA ASP A 447 13.86 -12.80 -8.59
C ASP A 447 12.60 -13.35 -9.28
N THR A 448 12.61 -13.42 -10.61
CA THR A 448 11.48 -13.95 -11.41
C THR A 448 11.21 -15.44 -11.22
N SER A 449 12.05 -16.18 -10.50
CA SER A 449 11.81 -17.58 -10.13
C SER A 449 11.29 -17.73 -8.69
N GLY A 450 11.06 -16.62 -7.99
CA GLY A 450 10.54 -16.61 -6.63
C GLY A 450 11.56 -16.94 -5.55
N ARG A 451 12.86 -16.70 -5.79
CA ARG A 451 13.88 -16.71 -4.73
C ARG A 451 14.12 -15.30 -4.21
N VAL A 452 14.50 -15.23 -2.93
CA VAL A 452 14.82 -13.96 -2.26
C VAL A 452 16.32 -13.92 -1.98
N TRP A 453 16.94 -12.82 -2.36
CA TRP A 453 18.35 -12.53 -2.19
C TRP A 453 18.50 -11.29 -1.32
N VAL A 454 19.45 -11.28 -0.39
CA VAL A 454 19.68 -10.15 0.53
C VAL A 454 21.13 -9.71 0.44
N VAL A 455 21.33 -8.39 0.44
CA VAL A 455 22.64 -7.75 0.55
C VAL A 455 22.59 -6.74 1.70
N GLY A 456 23.71 -6.49 2.34
CA GLY A 456 23.82 -5.58 3.46
C GLY A 456 23.71 -6.25 4.84
N TYR A 457 23.75 -5.43 5.88
CA TYR A 457 23.53 -5.83 7.28
C TYR A 457 22.04 -5.95 7.57
N GLY A 458 21.54 -7.17 7.72
CA GLY A 458 20.13 -7.33 8.01
C GLY A 458 19.63 -8.78 7.93
N PRO A 459 18.34 -8.97 7.63
CA PRO A 459 17.67 -10.26 7.66
C PRO A 459 18.08 -11.13 6.45
N ARG A 460 19.31 -11.67 6.47
CA ARG A 460 19.86 -12.46 5.36
C ARG A 460 19.21 -13.83 5.19
N GLY A 461 18.66 -14.40 6.27
CA GLY A 461 18.14 -15.77 6.30
C GLY A 461 19.26 -16.80 6.14
N GLY A 462 19.21 -17.91 6.87
CA GLY A 462 20.29 -18.89 6.83
C GLY A 462 20.24 -19.93 7.94
N SER A 463 20.66 -21.15 7.61
CA SER A 463 20.78 -22.24 8.58
C SER A 463 21.86 -22.00 9.63
N ASP A 464 22.86 -21.16 9.33
CA ASP A 464 23.95 -20.86 10.26
C ASP A 464 23.70 -19.50 10.95
N PRO A 465 23.46 -19.49 12.27
CA PRO A 465 23.29 -18.26 13.05
C PRO A 465 24.62 -17.59 13.40
N THR A 466 25.74 -18.05 12.81
CA THR A 466 27.05 -17.44 13.04
C THR A 466 27.00 -15.98 12.58
N PRO A 467 27.37 -15.02 13.44
CA PRO A 467 27.55 -13.65 13.01
C PRO A 467 28.56 -13.66 11.86
N LEU A 468 28.16 -13.13 10.70
CA LEU A 468 29.09 -12.91 9.60
C LEU A 468 30.23 -12.04 10.11
N ALA A 469 31.45 -12.47 9.83
CA ALA A 469 32.63 -11.99 10.54
C ALA A 469 33.21 -10.71 9.90
N SER A 470 32.85 -10.37 8.66
CA SER A 470 33.55 -9.29 7.93
C SER A 470 32.69 -8.37 7.05
N PRO A 471 33.08 -7.07 6.92
CA PRO A 471 32.85 -6.11 5.82
C PRO A 471 32.48 -6.70 4.44
N GLU A 472 33.13 -7.77 4.03
CA GLU A 472 32.98 -8.24 2.65
C GLU A 472 31.82 -9.25 2.49
N GLU A 473 31.41 -9.93 3.56
CA GLU A 473 30.41 -11.01 3.51
C GLU A 473 28.96 -10.50 3.35
N TRP A 474 28.52 -9.56 4.19
CA TRP A 474 27.31 -8.76 4.00
C TRP A 474 27.24 -7.98 2.68
N ALA A 475 28.34 -7.51 2.11
CA ALA A 475 28.34 -6.80 0.82
C ALA A 475 28.03 -7.72 -0.38
N GLN A 476 28.07 -9.04 -0.20
CA GLN A 476 27.68 -10.03 -1.21
C GLN A 476 26.22 -10.43 -1.07
N LEU A 477 25.59 -10.82 -2.18
CA LEU A 477 24.23 -11.37 -2.19
C LEU A 477 24.20 -12.75 -1.55
N SER A 478 23.41 -12.90 -0.48
CA SER A 478 23.05 -14.20 0.10
C SER A 478 21.67 -14.63 -0.35
N LEU A 479 21.56 -15.91 -0.73
CA LEU A 479 20.26 -16.55 -0.91
C LEU A 479 19.58 -16.81 0.44
N VAL A 480 18.36 -16.30 0.61
CA VAL A 480 17.54 -16.61 1.78
C VAL A 480 17.11 -18.07 1.73
N SER A 481 17.49 -18.85 2.75
CA SER A 481 17.00 -20.21 2.96
C SER A 481 15.95 -20.24 4.09
N GLY A 482 15.22 -21.35 4.21
CA GLY A 482 14.19 -21.54 5.24
C GLY A 482 12.75 -21.59 4.73
N PHE A 483 12.50 -21.18 3.49
CA PHE A 483 11.23 -21.48 2.82
C PHE A 483 11.14 -22.98 2.48
N PRO A 484 9.93 -23.57 2.40
CA PRO A 484 9.76 -24.92 1.88
C PRO A 484 10.37 -25.06 0.47
N PRO A 485 11.00 -26.19 0.13
CA PRO A 485 11.77 -26.33 -1.11
C PRO A 485 10.91 -26.17 -2.37
N ASN A 486 11.47 -25.49 -3.38
CA ASN A 486 10.90 -25.43 -4.74
C ASN A 486 10.90 -26.84 -5.37
N PRO A 487 9.84 -27.26 -6.10
CA PRO A 487 8.72 -26.47 -6.63
C PRO A 487 7.51 -26.33 -5.72
N ASP A 488 7.61 -26.75 -4.46
CA ASP A 488 6.43 -26.83 -3.59
C ASP A 488 5.89 -25.47 -3.17
N THR A 489 6.79 -24.48 -3.03
CA THR A 489 6.46 -23.13 -2.57
C THR A 489 7.28 -22.09 -3.33
N VAL A 490 6.62 -21.03 -3.78
CA VAL A 490 7.24 -19.91 -4.53
C VAL A 490 6.91 -18.60 -3.83
N VAL A 491 7.90 -17.71 -3.68
CA VAL A 491 7.66 -16.36 -3.16
C VAL A 491 7.03 -15.51 -4.27
N GLU A 492 5.82 -15.01 -4.04
CA GLU A 492 5.06 -14.19 -4.99
C GLU A 492 5.30 -12.68 -4.77
N ASN A 493 5.55 -12.25 -3.53
CA ASN A 493 5.73 -10.84 -3.21
C ASN A 493 6.63 -10.66 -1.99
N LEU A 494 7.27 -9.50 -1.92
CA LEU A 494 8.24 -9.13 -0.88
C LEU A 494 7.97 -7.71 -0.40
N PHE A 495 7.99 -7.50 0.91
CA PHE A 495 7.89 -6.20 1.56
C PHE A 495 8.97 -6.08 2.63
N CYS A 496 9.30 -4.85 3.03
CA CYS A 496 10.29 -4.61 4.06
C CYS A 496 9.84 -3.51 5.01
N GLY A 497 10.19 -3.65 6.28
CA GLY A 497 10.37 -2.51 7.17
C GLY A 497 11.85 -2.12 7.21
N LEU A 498 12.21 -1.22 8.12
CA LEU A 498 13.62 -0.85 8.31
C LEU A 498 14.49 -2.02 8.78
N GLU A 499 13.93 -2.94 9.57
CA GLU A 499 14.72 -3.95 10.30
C GLU A 499 14.31 -5.41 9.97
N TYR A 500 13.28 -5.62 9.14
CA TYR A 500 12.73 -6.94 8.81
C TYR A 500 12.18 -7.02 7.39
N LEU A 501 12.05 -8.26 6.92
CA LEU A 501 11.42 -8.62 5.64
C LEU A 501 10.11 -9.38 5.87
N VAL A 502 9.19 -9.21 4.94
CA VAL A 502 7.93 -9.96 4.87
C VAL A 502 7.79 -10.56 3.48
N ALA A 503 7.71 -11.88 3.40
CA ALA A 503 7.49 -12.59 2.15
C ALA A 503 6.09 -13.20 2.10
N VAL A 504 5.48 -13.15 0.93
CA VAL A 504 4.22 -13.83 0.63
C VAL A 504 4.53 -15.00 -0.27
N THR A 505 4.18 -16.21 0.16
CA THR A 505 4.41 -17.41 -0.64
C THR A 505 3.09 -18.08 -1.02
N ARG A 506 3.12 -18.83 -2.12
CA ARG A 506 2.06 -19.74 -2.50
C ARG A 506 2.57 -21.17 -2.51
N SER A 507 1.86 -22.06 -1.83
CA SER A 507 2.16 -23.49 -1.84
C SER A 507 1.31 -24.22 -2.89
N ALA A 508 1.96 -24.93 -3.81
CA ALA A 508 1.29 -25.74 -4.83
C ALA A 508 0.65 -27.00 -4.23
N LYS A 509 1.22 -27.56 -3.16
CA LYS A 509 0.73 -28.79 -2.49
C LYS A 509 -0.48 -28.56 -1.59
N GLU A 510 -0.57 -27.39 -0.96
CA GLU A 510 -1.68 -27.04 -0.05
C GLU A 510 -2.78 -26.25 -0.76
N ASN A 511 -3.27 -26.73 -1.91
CA ASN A 511 -4.39 -26.09 -2.64
C ASN A 511 -4.17 -24.58 -2.92
N ASN A 512 -2.98 -24.20 -3.39
CA ASN A 512 -2.62 -22.79 -3.66
C ASN A 512 -2.75 -21.85 -2.45
N LYS A 513 -2.65 -22.37 -1.22
CA LYS A 513 -2.75 -21.58 0.00
C LYS A 513 -1.65 -20.52 0.07
N VAL A 514 -2.07 -19.30 0.37
CA VAL A 514 -1.20 -18.15 0.62
C VAL A 514 -0.68 -18.21 2.06
N GLN A 515 0.61 -17.98 2.22
CA GLN A 515 1.28 -17.93 3.52
C GLN A 515 2.10 -16.64 3.62
N VAL A 516 2.18 -16.08 4.83
CA VAL A 516 2.95 -14.86 5.12
C VAL A 516 4.11 -15.25 6.03
N TRP A 517 5.31 -14.80 5.71
CA TRP A 517 6.55 -15.10 6.43
C TRP A 517 7.23 -13.82 6.87
N ILE A 518 7.83 -13.82 8.05
CA ILE A 518 8.58 -12.70 8.60
C ILE A 518 9.95 -13.15 9.12
N TRP A 519 10.99 -12.35 8.92
CA TRP A 519 12.31 -12.54 9.54
C TRP A 519 13.09 -11.23 9.62
N GLY A 520 14.12 -11.19 10.45
CA GLY A 520 14.78 -9.97 10.92
C GLY A 520 14.29 -9.54 12.29
N ILE A 521 14.48 -8.26 12.63
CA ILE A 521 13.94 -7.70 13.87
C ILE A 521 12.48 -7.35 13.60
N SER A 522 11.58 -8.24 14.01
CA SER A 522 10.13 -8.05 13.93
C SER A 522 9.68 -6.71 14.53
N PRO A 523 8.45 -6.23 14.27
CA PRO A 523 7.94 -5.03 14.91
C PRO A 523 8.23 -5.03 16.43
N ARG A 524 8.81 -3.93 16.94
CA ARG A 524 9.38 -3.83 18.29
C ARG A 524 8.37 -4.08 19.41
N SER A 525 7.09 -3.92 19.10
CA SER A 525 5.99 -4.27 20.00
C SER A 525 5.82 -5.77 20.23
N ILE A 526 6.41 -6.61 19.38
CA ILE A 526 6.34 -8.07 19.40
C ILE A 526 7.61 -8.61 20.07
N SER A 527 8.76 -8.30 19.47
CA SER A 527 10.06 -8.77 19.91
C SER A 527 11.15 -7.82 19.40
N THR A 528 12.14 -7.55 20.26
CA THR A 528 13.40 -6.90 19.88
C THR A 528 14.49 -7.90 19.50
N LEU A 529 14.26 -9.19 19.74
CA LEU A 529 15.18 -10.25 19.33
C LEU A 529 14.99 -10.55 17.85
N PRO A 530 16.09 -10.70 17.08
CA PRO A 530 16.00 -11.02 15.66
C PRO A 530 15.45 -12.44 15.46
N VAL A 531 14.58 -12.57 14.48
CA VAL A 531 14.12 -13.84 13.93
C VAL A 531 15.06 -14.18 12.76
N PRO A 532 16.02 -15.11 12.92
CA PRO A 532 17.10 -15.28 11.95
C PRO A 532 16.61 -15.89 10.63
N ASN A 533 15.55 -16.70 10.67
CA ASN A 533 15.03 -17.45 9.54
C ASN A 533 13.58 -17.09 9.24
N PRO A 534 13.15 -17.13 7.95
CA PRO A 534 11.76 -16.96 7.57
C PRO A 534 10.83 -17.79 8.45
N THR A 535 9.99 -17.11 9.24
CA THR A 535 9.03 -17.74 10.15
C THR A 535 7.62 -17.42 9.68
N GLN A 536 6.78 -18.45 9.56
CA GLN A 536 5.41 -18.28 9.12
C GLN A 536 4.57 -17.57 10.19
N VAL A 537 3.83 -16.54 9.79
CA VAL A 537 2.87 -15.85 10.64
C VAL A 537 1.47 -16.41 10.36
N PRO A 538 0.83 -17.09 11.32
CA PRO A 538 -0.48 -17.69 11.10
C PRO A 538 -1.56 -16.61 10.95
N PHE A 539 -2.53 -16.89 10.07
CA PHE A 539 -3.73 -16.07 9.92
C PHE A 539 -4.93 -16.94 9.56
N THR A 540 -6.13 -16.39 9.74
CA THR A 540 -7.38 -17.09 9.39
C THR A 540 -8.30 -16.11 8.71
N LEU A 541 -8.67 -16.40 7.47
CA LEU A 541 -9.71 -15.67 6.78
C LEU A 541 -11.09 -16.10 7.31
N PRO A 542 -12.00 -15.16 7.58
CA PRO A 542 -13.36 -15.52 7.95
C PRO A 542 -14.04 -16.29 6.82
N LYS A 543 -14.64 -17.42 7.17
CA LYS A 543 -15.55 -18.10 6.26
C LYS A 543 -16.81 -17.27 6.08
N THR A 544 -17.24 -17.09 4.84
CA THR A 544 -18.54 -16.46 4.54
C THR A 544 -19.68 -17.25 5.17
N PRO A 545 -20.86 -16.65 5.45
CA PRO A 545 -22.02 -17.39 5.96
C PRO A 545 -22.39 -18.58 5.09
N ARG A 546 -22.30 -18.43 3.75
CA ARG A 546 -22.50 -19.53 2.80
C ARG A 546 -21.47 -20.64 2.99
N GLN A 547 -20.20 -20.30 3.21
CA GLN A 547 -19.14 -21.30 3.39
C GLN A 547 -19.22 -22.01 4.74
N LYS A 548 -19.63 -21.30 5.81
CA LYS A 548 -20.01 -21.94 7.08
C LYS A 548 -21.18 -22.91 6.90
N TRP A 549 -22.22 -22.49 6.19
CA TRP A 549 -23.36 -23.34 5.89
C TRP A 549 -22.98 -24.55 5.01
N LEU A 550 -22.12 -24.38 4.01
CA LEU A 550 -21.60 -25.50 3.20
C LEU A 550 -20.75 -26.47 4.02
N ASP A 551 -19.94 -25.96 4.96
CA ASP A 551 -19.19 -26.80 5.88
C ASP A 551 -20.10 -27.61 6.81
N GLU A 552 -21.25 -27.04 7.20
CA GLU A 552 -22.31 -27.72 7.96
C GLU A 552 -23.14 -28.69 7.08
N ASN A 553 -23.06 -28.58 5.75
CA ASN A 553 -23.80 -29.40 4.78
C ASN A 553 -22.86 -30.09 3.76
N PRO A 554 -22.02 -31.05 4.19
CA PRO A 554 -20.92 -31.60 3.40
C PRO A 554 -21.35 -32.25 2.08
N ARG A 555 -22.52 -32.91 2.03
CA ARG A 555 -23.04 -33.52 0.77
C ARG A 555 -23.30 -32.49 -0.32
N LEU A 556 -23.86 -31.33 0.06
CA LEU A 556 -24.13 -30.24 -0.89
C LEU A 556 -22.84 -29.52 -1.31
N LYS A 557 -21.84 -29.51 -0.43
CA LYS A 557 -20.50 -29.02 -0.74
C LYS A 557 -19.81 -29.91 -1.79
N GLU A 558 -19.88 -31.24 -1.63
CA GLU A 558 -19.36 -32.22 -2.60
C GLU A 558 -20.06 -32.09 -3.97
N ASP A 559 -21.40 -31.99 -3.98
CA ASP A 559 -22.18 -31.80 -5.22
C ASP A 559 -21.85 -30.49 -5.96
N LEU A 560 -21.49 -29.43 -5.22
CA LEU A 560 -21.10 -28.14 -5.80
C LEU A 560 -19.67 -28.16 -6.32
N VAL A 561 -18.73 -28.82 -5.63
CA VAL A 561 -17.36 -29.00 -6.12
C VAL A 561 -17.38 -29.77 -7.44
N HIS A 562 -18.15 -30.86 -7.53
CA HIS A 562 -18.31 -31.59 -8.79
C HIS A 562 -19.01 -30.79 -9.90
N LYS A 563 -19.88 -29.83 -9.58
CA LYS A 563 -20.45 -28.93 -10.60
C LYS A 563 -19.46 -27.88 -11.08
N ASN A 564 -18.66 -27.31 -10.18
CA ASN A 564 -17.62 -26.32 -10.50
C ASN A 564 -16.39 -26.95 -11.16
N GLU A 565 -16.21 -28.26 -11.12
CA GLU A 565 -15.21 -28.97 -11.94
C GLU A 565 -15.68 -29.13 -13.40
N VAL A 566 -16.99 -29.08 -13.66
CA VAL A 566 -17.60 -29.24 -15.00
C VAL A 566 -17.77 -27.91 -15.74
N GLU A 567 -17.98 -26.82 -15.01
CA GLU A 567 -17.89 -25.45 -15.53
C GLU A 567 -16.49 -24.92 -15.20
N GLU A 568 -15.64 -24.57 -16.18
CA GLU A 568 -14.29 -23.98 -15.94
C GLU A 568 -14.34 -22.59 -15.23
N GLU A 569 -15.00 -22.48 -14.07
CA GLU A 569 -14.89 -21.33 -13.20
C GLU A 569 -13.55 -21.42 -12.46
N LYS A 570 -12.59 -20.57 -12.86
CA LYS A 570 -11.31 -20.40 -12.16
C LYS A 570 -11.56 -20.29 -10.67
N GLU A 571 -10.95 -21.19 -9.88
CA GLU A 571 -11.04 -21.12 -8.43
C GLU A 571 -10.62 -19.74 -7.90
N PRO A 572 -11.32 -19.22 -6.87
CA PRO A 572 -10.98 -17.96 -6.23
C PRO A 572 -9.55 -17.98 -5.68
N LYS A 573 -8.69 -17.14 -6.24
CA LYS A 573 -7.26 -17.09 -5.86
C LYS A 573 -7.04 -16.04 -4.77
N VAL A 574 -6.95 -16.48 -3.51
CA VAL A 574 -6.52 -15.62 -2.39
C VAL A 574 -5.16 -14.99 -2.74
N SER A 575 -4.99 -13.70 -2.47
CA SER A 575 -3.74 -12.98 -2.72
C SER A 575 -3.49 -11.86 -1.70
N VAL A 576 -2.23 -11.52 -1.46
CA VAL A 576 -1.85 -10.34 -0.67
C VAL A 576 -1.53 -9.22 -1.64
N THR A 577 -2.33 -8.15 -1.60
CA THR A 577 -2.23 -7.05 -2.58
C THR A 577 -1.29 -5.95 -2.14
N ALA A 578 -1.23 -5.65 -0.85
CA ALA A 578 -0.37 -4.61 -0.30
C ALA A 578 0.00 -4.88 1.17
N ALA A 579 1.08 -4.26 1.64
CA ALA A 579 1.46 -4.27 3.04
C ALA A 579 2.07 -2.92 3.45
N ALA A 580 1.83 -2.51 4.69
CA ALA A 580 2.50 -1.38 5.32
C ALA A 580 3.36 -1.89 6.49
N CYS A 581 4.67 -1.82 6.32
CA CYS A 581 5.65 -2.27 7.30
C CYS A 581 6.15 -1.06 8.11
N THR A 582 5.87 -1.02 9.41
CA THR A 582 6.39 0.01 10.32
C THR A 582 7.30 -0.62 11.38
N ARG A 583 7.92 0.18 12.26
CA ARG A 583 8.72 -0.34 13.38
C ARG A 583 7.85 -0.94 14.50
N ASP A 584 6.60 -0.53 14.62
CA ASP A 584 5.73 -0.93 15.74
C ASP A 584 4.63 -1.91 15.30
N HIS A 585 4.30 -1.99 14.01
CA HIS A 585 3.30 -2.92 13.48
C HIS A 585 3.46 -3.17 11.97
N LEU A 586 2.83 -4.24 11.50
CA LEU A 586 2.69 -4.63 10.11
C LEU A 586 1.19 -4.67 9.77
N LEU A 587 0.79 -4.04 8.68
CA LEU A 587 -0.54 -4.18 8.09
C LEU A 587 -0.45 -4.93 6.77
N VAL A 588 -1.40 -5.82 6.49
CA VAL A 588 -1.46 -6.61 5.25
C VAL A 588 -2.87 -6.54 4.69
N VAL A 589 -3.00 -6.20 3.41
CA VAL A 589 -4.26 -6.24 2.66
C VAL A 589 -4.34 -7.56 1.92
N ILE A 590 -5.36 -8.36 2.23
CA ILE A 590 -5.60 -9.68 1.65
C ILE A 590 -6.90 -9.67 0.88
N ASP A 591 -6.85 -10.11 -0.37
CA ASP A 591 -8.01 -10.42 -1.21
C ASP A 591 -8.30 -11.91 -1.13
N ASP A 592 -9.54 -12.30 -0.86
CA ASP A 592 -9.97 -13.70 -0.77
C ASP A 592 -10.30 -14.34 -2.14
N GLY A 593 -10.30 -13.56 -3.23
CA GLY A 593 -10.45 -14.03 -4.61
C GLY A 593 -11.87 -14.39 -5.05
N MET A 594 -12.90 -14.13 -4.24
CA MET A 594 -14.28 -14.65 -4.38
C MET A 594 -15.34 -13.76 -5.11
N GLY A 595 -14.99 -12.86 -6.05
CA GLY A 595 -15.93 -12.05 -6.88
C GLY A 595 -15.63 -10.52 -6.98
N LYS A 596 -16.59 -9.59 -6.74
CA LYS A 596 -16.36 -8.11 -6.73
C LYS A 596 -15.80 -7.55 -5.40
N ASP A 597 -14.58 -7.01 -5.39
CA ASP A 597 -13.83 -6.50 -4.22
C ASP A 597 -14.69 -5.67 -3.23
N VAL A 598 -14.94 -6.17 -2.01
CA VAL A 598 -15.61 -5.41 -0.92
C VAL A 598 -14.83 -5.62 0.38
N TRP A 599 -14.78 -4.66 1.31
CA TRP A 599 -14.20 -4.93 2.63
C TRP A 599 -15.09 -5.85 3.50
N ALA A 600 -14.50 -6.87 4.16
CA ALA A 600 -15.16 -7.61 5.25
C ALA A 600 -14.41 -7.57 6.57
N GLU A 601 -15.21 -7.52 7.63
CA GLU A 601 -14.80 -6.92 8.89
C GLU A 601 -14.71 -7.92 10.04
N CYS A 602 -14.19 -7.39 11.14
CA CYS A 602 -14.52 -7.82 12.49
C CYS A 602 -15.31 -6.69 13.18
N VAL A 603 -16.49 -7.01 13.74
CA VAL A 603 -17.39 -6.03 14.38
C VAL A 603 -16.79 -5.44 15.67
N ALA A 604 -15.89 -6.17 16.34
CA ALA A 604 -15.24 -5.73 17.58
C ALA A 604 -13.71 -5.89 17.51
N PRO A 605 -12.94 -5.04 18.23
CA PRO A 605 -11.51 -5.29 18.41
C PRO A 605 -11.27 -6.65 19.09
N PRO A 606 -10.12 -7.30 18.86
CA PRO A 606 -9.77 -8.54 19.56
C PRO A 606 -9.83 -8.33 21.09
N LYS A 607 -10.34 -9.33 21.83
CA LYS A 607 -10.37 -9.29 23.30
C LYS A 607 -8.94 -9.40 23.83
N GLY A 608 -8.31 -8.25 24.05
CA GLY A 608 -6.98 -8.09 24.62
C GLY A 608 -6.78 -6.66 25.08
N LYS A 609 -7.49 -6.26 26.14
CA LYS A 609 -7.27 -4.97 26.82
C LYS A 609 -5.93 -5.03 27.56
N GLY A 610 -4.92 -4.34 27.04
CA GLY A 610 -4.12 -3.47 27.89
C GLY A 610 -4.93 -2.19 28.07
N THR A 611 -5.81 -2.19 29.07
CA THR A 611 -6.62 -1.08 29.61
C THR A 611 -6.63 0.22 28.78
N ASP A 612 -7.73 0.42 28.03
CA ASP A 612 -8.26 1.77 27.85
C ASP A 612 -8.46 2.38 29.24
N VAL A 613 -7.86 3.55 29.43
CA VAL A 613 -7.97 4.41 30.59
C VAL A 613 -9.42 4.44 31.07
N THR A 614 -9.66 3.89 32.26
CA THR A 614 -10.70 4.41 33.15
C THR A 614 -10.44 5.90 33.33
N ILE A 615 -11.45 6.71 33.02
CA ILE A 615 -11.60 8.16 33.27
C ILE A 615 -10.56 8.76 34.21
#